data_AF-A0AAJ0D9B2-F1
#
_entry.id   AF-A0AAJ0D9B2-F1
#
_cell.length_a   1.000
_cell.length_b   1.000
_cell.length_c   1.000
_cell.angle_alpha   90.00
_cell.angle_beta   90.00
_cell.angle_gamma   90.00
#
_symmetry.space_group_name_H-M   'P 1'
#
loop_
_entity.id
_entity.type
_entity.pdbx_description
1 polymer ?
#
loop_
_entity_poly.entity_id
_entity_poly.type
_entity_poly.pdbx_seq_one_letter_code
_entity_poly.pdbx_strand_id
1 'polypeptide(L)'
;MALVAAWCLIIFMLSVTLCIPLDKFWNLQKPGGCLEIKAFYYGMQIPNILTDFFIVVCPVHEVYHRYPSHVHNSRRTKSSMKAAIGMMFVLGFLWVDAIT
;
A
#
# COMPACT_ATOMS: atom_id res chain seq x y z
N MET A 1 6.05 -14.88 7.95
CA MET A 1 5.70 -14.21 9.22
C MET A 1 6.78 -13.25 9.72
N ALA A 2 8.06 -13.64 9.78
CA ALA A 2 9.14 -12.74 10.21
C ALA A 2 9.23 -11.41 9.43
N LEU A 3 9.02 -11.45 8.10
CA LEU A 3 8.99 -10.25 7.26
C LEU A 3 7.91 -9.24 7.68
N VAL A 4 6.71 -9.74 7.97
CA VAL A 4 5.56 -8.91 8.39
C VAL A 4 5.83 -8.32 9.77
N ALA A 5 6.38 -9.12 10.70
CA ALA A 5 6.72 -8.65 12.04
C ALA A 5 7.79 -7.55 12.01
N ALA A 6 8.85 -7.72 11.20
CA ALA A 6 9.89 -6.72 11.00
C ALA A 6 9.33 -5.42 10.40
N TRP A 7 8.44 -5.54 9.41
CA TRP A 7 7.75 -4.41 8.80
C TRP A 7 6.93 -3.63 9.83
N CYS A 8 6.09 -4.31 10.62
CA CYS A 8 5.30 -3.68 11.68
C CYS A 8 6.17 -2.97 12.73
N LEU A 9 7.29 -3.57 13.12
CA LEU A 9 8.24 -2.99 14.08
C LEU A 9 8.87 -1.69 13.56
N ILE A 10 9.29 -1.68 12.29
CA ILE A 10 9.88 -0.49 11.65
C ILE A 10 8.86 0.65 11.60
N ILE A 11 7.62 0.36 11.20
CA ILE A 11 6.56 1.37 11.11
C ILE A 11 6.22 1.95 12.48
N PHE A 12 6.14 1.09 13.50
CA PHE A 12 5.89 1.52 14.86
C PHE A 12 6.99 2.48 15.33
N MET A 13 8.26 2.12 15.14
CA MET A 13 9.37 3.00 15.50
C MET A 13 9.34 4.33 14.73
N LEU A 14 9.11 4.30 13.42
CA LEU A 14 8.99 5.50 12.60
C LEU A 14 7.83 6.40 13.01
N SER A 15 6.69 5.82 13.41
CA SER A 15 5.54 6.59 13.91
C SER A 15 5.81 7.27 15.25
N VAL A 16 6.62 6.66 16.12
CA VAL A 16 7.01 7.27 17.40
C VAL A 16 8.11 8.32 17.20
N THR A 17 8.91 8.23 16.14
CA THR A 17 9.98 9.19 15.80
C THR A 17 9.68 10.04 14.57
N LEU A 18 8.41 10.36 14.30
CA LEU A 18 8.02 11.25 13.18
C LEU A 18 8.71 12.62 13.24
N CYS A 19 9.01 13.10 14.44
CA CYS A 19 9.79 14.29 14.69
C CYS A 19 10.98 13.98 15.60
N ILE A 20 12.13 14.57 15.28
CA ILE A 20 13.31 14.57 16.15
C ILE A 20 13.53 16.03 16.56
N PRO A 21 13.28 16.42 17.82
CA PRO A 21 12.76 15.64 18.97
C PRO A 21 11.23 15.43 18.95
N LEU A 22 10.75 14.35 19.60
CA LEU A 22 9.31 14.01 19.69
C LEU A 22 8.46 15.14 20.30
N ASP A 23 9.01 15.87 21.27
CA ASP A 23 8.35 17.03 21.91
C ASP A 23 7.97 18.15 20.94
N LYS A 24 8.60 18.19 19.76
CA LYS A 24 8.28 19.17 18.72
C LYS A 24 6.89 18.95 18.12
N PHE A 25 6.38 17.72 18.17
CA PHE A 25 5.03 17.44 17.66
C PHE A 25 3.96 18.24 18.43
N TRP A 26 4.17 18.46 19.73
CA TRP A 26 3.28 19.24 20.60
C TRP A 26 3.68 20.70 20.76
N ASN A 27 4.97 21.03 20.60
CA ASN A 27 5.50 22.39 20.70
C ASN A 27 6.13 22.83 19.37
N LEU A 28 5.31 23.43 18.50
CA LEU A 28 5.73 23.92 17.17
C LEU A 28 6.90 24.92 17.19
N GLN A 29 7.13 25.58 18.33
CA GLN A 29 8.18 26.61 18.49
C GLN A 29 9.59 26.03 18.76
N LYS A 30 9.73 24.71 19.00
CA LYS A 30 11.05 24.11 19.26
C LYS A 30 11.84 23.85 17.97
N PRO A 31 13.16 24.16 17.93
CA PRO A 31 14.00 23.81 16.79
C PRO A 31 14.16 22.30 16.68
N GLY A 32 13.99 21.77 15.47
CA GLY A 32 14.10 20.34 15.15
C GLY A 32 13.62 20.04 13.73
N GLY A 33 13.84 18.81 13.26
CA GLY A 33 13.37 18.33 11.96
C GLY A 33 12.17 17.39 12.16
N CYS A 34 11.10 17.61 11.42
CA CYS A 34 10.00 16.66 11.31
C CYS A 34 10.04 16.02 9.92
N LEU A 35 9.71 14.74 9.86
CA LEU A 35 9.52 14.05 8.59
C LEU A 35 8.22 14.54 7.96
N GLU A 36 8.23 14.78 6.66
CA GLU A 36 7.03 15.12 5.91
C GLU A 36 5.99 13.98 6.05
N ILE A 37 4.85 14.30 6.66
CA ILE A 37 3.74 13.36 6.88
C ILE A 37 3.32 12.73 5.54
N LYS A 38 3.36 13.54 4.47
CA LYS A 38 3.07 13.10 3.09
C LYS A 38 3.95 11.93 2.68
N ALA A 39 5.26 12.05 2.89
CA ALA A 39 6.24 11.03 2.51
C ALA A 39 6.07 9.74 3.33
N PHE A 40 5.72 9.87 4.61
CA PHE A 40 5.44 8.72 5.46
C PHE A 40 4.21 7.93 4.99
N TYR A 41 3.10 8.62 4.67
CA TYR A 41 1.89 7.96 4.15
C TYR A 41 2.12 7.28 2.81
N TYR A 42 2.84 7.91 1.87
CA TYR A 42 3.18 7.25 0.61
C TYR A 42 4.09 6.02 0.82
N GLY A 43 5.07 6.11 1.72
CA GLY A 43 5.97 5.00 2.03
C GLY A 43 5.24 3.76 2.57
N MET A 44 4.11 3.96 3.25
CA MET A 44 3.23 2.88 3.74
C MET A 44 2.32 2.30 2.65
N GLN A 45 1.80 3.17 1.78
CA GLN A 45 0.82 2.78 0.76
C GLN A 45 1.45 1.97 -0.37
N ILE A 46 2.65 2.35 -0.83
CA ILE A 46 3.36 1.71 -1.95
C ILE A 46 3.55 0.19 -1.77
N PRO A 47 4.14 -0.30 -0.66
CA PRO A 47 4.33 -1.74 -0.46
C PRO A 47 3.00 -2.48 -0.33
N ASN A 48 1.98 -1.90 0.30
CA ASN A 48 0.64 -2.50 0.34
C ASN A 48 0.06 -2.68 -1.07
N ILE A 49 0.18 -1.65 -1.93
CA ILE A 49 -0.28 -1.69 -3.33
C ILE A 49 0.46 -2.78 -4.12
N LEU A 50 1.78 -2.85 -3.97
CA LEU A 50 2.59 -3.88 -4.62
C LEU A 50 2.17 -5.29 -4.19
N THR A 51 1.97 -5.49 -2.89
CA THR A 51 1.59 -6.81 -2.36
C THR A 51 0.22 -7.23 -2.88
N ASP A 52 -0.74 -6.29 -2.95
CA ASP A 52 -2.07 -6.52 -3.49
C ASP A 52 -2.03 -6.89 -4.99
N PHE A 53 -1.18 -6.22 -5.77
CA PHE A 53 -0.93 -6.58 -7.17
C PHE A 53 -0.36 -8.00 -7.32
N PHE A 54 0.62 -8.38 -6.51
CA PHE A 54 1.20 -9.72 -6.54
C PHE A 54 0.18 -10.81 -6.21
N ILE A 55 -0.67 -10.59 -5.20
CA ILE A 55 -1.71 -11.54 -4.80
C ILE A 55 -2.71 -11.78 -5.95
N VAL A 56 -3.05 -10.74 -6.71
CA VAL A 56 -3.95 -10.88 -7.86
C VAL A 56 -3.29 -11.61 -9.03
N VAL A 57 -2.00 -11.36 -9.30
CA VAL A 57 -1.28 -11.95 -10.43
C VAL A 57 -0.94 -13.43 -10.19
N CYS A 58 -0.65 -13.81 -8.95
CA CYS A 58 -0.24 -15.17 -8.58
C CYS A 58 -1.21 -16.28 -9.04
N PRO A 59 -2.53 -16.24 -8.72
CA PRO A 59 -3.47 -17.28 -9.16
C PRO A 59 -3.77 -17.22 -10.67
N VAL A 60 -3.66 -16.02 -11.27
CA VAL A 60 -3.90 -15.83 -12.69
C VAL A 60 -2.81 -16.53 -13.52
N HIS A 61 -1.55 -16.47 -13.08
CA HIS A 61 -0.44 -17.15 -13.73
C HIS A 61 -0.59 -18.69 -13.69
N GLU A 62 -0.89 -19.26 -12.52
CA GLU A 62 -1.05 -20.71 -12.32
C GLU A 62 -2.16 -21.27 -13.23
N VAL A 63 -3.30 -20.56 -13.32
CA VAL A 63 -4.45 -21.01 -14.12
C VAL A 63 -4.15 -21.00 -15.62
N TYR A 64 -3.41 -20.01 -16.14
CA TYR A 64 -3.03 -19.99 -17.56
C TYR A 64 -2.02 -21.08 -17.93
N HIS A 65 -1.19 -21.53 -16.98
CA HIS A 65 -0.20 -22.58 -17.23
C HIS A 65 -0.81 -23.99 -17.19
N ARG A 66 -1.81 -24.22 -16.32
CA ARG A 66 -2.37 -25.58 -16.08
C ARG A 66 -3.73 -25.88 -16.74
N TYR A 67 -4.58 -24.88 -17.05
CA TYR A 67 -5.94 -25.14 -17.56
C TYR A 67 -6.13 -24.79 -19.04
N PRO A 68 -6.75 -25.68 -19.86
CA PRO A 68 -7.05 -25.41 -21.27
C PRO A 68 -8.07 -24.27 -21.42
N SER A 69 -7.90 -23.51 -22.52
CA SER A 69 -8.51 -22.21 -22.83
C SER A 69 -10.04 -22.10 -22.78
N HIS A 70 -10.78 -23.21 -22.71
CA HIS A 70 -12.25 -23.22 -22.80
C HIS A 70 -12.99 -22.80 -21.52
N VAL A 71 -12.39 -22.93 -20.33
CA VAL A 71 -13.01 -22.50 -19.05
C VAL A 71 -12.67 -21.06 -18.68
N HIS A 72 -11.60 -20.48 -19.24
CA HIS A 72 -11.11 -19.16 -18.82
C HIS A 72 -11.94 -17.98 -19.39
N ASN A 73 -12.82 -18.20 -20.37
CA ASN A 73 -13.47 -17.15 -21.15
C ASN A 73 -14.66 -16.46 -20.45
N SER A 74 -14.64 -16.32 -19.12
CA SER A 74 -15.39 -15.23 -18.49
C SER A 74 -14.60 -13.93 -18.68
N ARG A 75 -14.67 -13.36 -19.90
CA ARG A 75 -14.20 -11.99 -20.19
C ARG A 75 -14.81 -10.97 -19.22
N ARG A 76 -16.01 -11.26 -18.70
CA ARG A 76 -16.76 -10.44 -17.75
C ARG A 76 -16.10 -10.40 -16.37
N THR A 77 -15.65 -11.54 -15.81
CA THR A 77 -14.97 -11.56 -14.49
C THR A 77 -13.59 -10.89 -14.54
N LYS A 78 -12.80 -11.09 -15.61
CA LYS A 78 -11.48 -10.44 -15.74
C LYS A 78 -11.58 -8.93 -15.95
N SER A 79 -12.60 -8.46 -16.65
CA SER A 79 -12.84 -7.02 -16.86
C SER A 79 -13.34 -6.33 -15.60
N SER A 80 -14.29 -6.93 -14.88
CA SER A 80 -14.80 -6.37 -13.62
C SER A 80 -13.74 -6.35 -12.52
N MET A 81 -12.88 -7.37 -12.44
CA MET A 81 -11.80 -7.41 -11.47
C MET A 81 -10.72 -6.37 -11.78
N LYS A 82 -10.31 -6.22 -13.06
CA LYS A 82 -9.37 -5.15 -13.48
C LYS A 82 -9.91 -3.75 -13.22
N ALA A 83 -11.20 -3.52 -13.49
CA ALA A 83 -11.85 -2.24 -13.24
C ALA A 83 -11.94 -1.93 -11.74
N ALA A 84 -12.36 -2.89 -10.91
CA ALA A 84 -12.42 -2.73 -9.46
C ALA A 84 -11.03 -2.49 -8.84
N ILE A 85 -10.00 -3.21 -9.30
CA ILE A 85 -8.62 -3.05 -8.83
C ILE A 85 -8.06 -1.68 -9.23
N GLY A 86 -8.23 -1.29 -10.49
CA GLY A 86 -7.83 0.05 -10.96
C GLY A 86 -8.53 1.14 -10.15
N MET A 87 -9.82 0.98 -9.88
CA MET A 87 -10.60 1.90 -9.06
C MET A 87 -10.12 1.94 -7.60
N MET A 88 -9.73 0.80 -7.01
CA MET A 88 -9.24 0.73 -5.63
C MET A 88 -7.88 1.43 -5.46
N PHE A 89 -6.98 1.28 -6.42
CA PHE A 89 -5.69 2.01 -6.41
C PHE A 89 -5.86 3.50 -6.67
N VAL A 90 -6.72 3.88 -7.61
CA VAL A 90 -7.02 5.30 -7.89
C VAL A 90 -7.71 5.94 -6.69
N LEU A 91 -8.70 5.29 -6.08
CA LEU A 91 -9.35 5.78 -4.86
C LEU A 91 -8.36 5.85 -3.69
N GLY A 92 -7.45 4.87 -3.54
CA GLY A 92 -6.43 4.89 -2.50
C GLY A 92 -5.43 6.05 -2.66
N PHE A 93 -5.02 6.35 -3.90
CA PHE A 93 -4.14 7.49 -4.18
C PHE A 93 -4.87 8.82 -3.91
N LEU A 94 -6.10 8.96 -4.43
CA LEU A 94 -6.94 10.14 -4.21
C LEU A 94 -7.31 10.34 -2.73
N TRP A 95 -7.42 9.27 -1.94
CA TRP A 95 -7.71 9.37 -0.51
C TRP A 95 -6.49 9.85 0.29
N VAL A 96 -5.29 9.39 -0.05
CA VAL A 96 -4.04 9.96 0.50
C VAL A 96 -3.94 11.43 0.14
N ASP A 97 -4.18 11.80 -1.12
CA ASP A 97 -4.14 13.19 -1.56
C ASP A 97 -5.21 14.06 -0.87
N ALA A 98 -6.37 13.49 -0.54
CA ALA A 98 -7.44 14.19 0.19
C ALA A 98 -7.17 14.36 1.69
N ILE A 99 -6.27 13.56 2.28
CA ILE A 99 -5.90 13.64 3.71
C ILE A 99 -4.72 14.60 3.95
N THR A 100 -4.03 15.03 2.89
CA THR A 100 -2.74 15.74 2.96
C THR A 100 -2.79 17.16 2.39
#